data_AF-A0A7H4N6F7-F1
#
_entry.id   AF-A0A7H4N6F7-F1
#
_cell.length_a   1.000
_cell.length_b   1.000
_cell.length_c   1.000
_cell.angle_alpha   90.00
_cell.angle_beta   90.00
_cell.angle_gamma   90.00
#
_symmetry.space_group_name_H-M   'P 1'
#
loop_
_entity.id
_entity.type
_entity.pdbx_description
1 polymer ?
#
loop_
_entity_poly.entity_id
_entity_poly.type
_entity_poly.pdbx_seq_one_letter_code
_entity_poly.pdbx_strand_id
1 'polypeptide(L)' 'MNRLAPLDAFTPRADATLLLSLWHETGKKVLLITHDIEEAVFMATELVLLSPGPGRVLERLPLDFGRRFVAGESCRSN' A
#
# COMPACT_ATOMS: atom_id res chain seq x y z
N MET A 1 30.45 8.67 14.09
CA MET A 1 29.53 8.23 15.15
C MET A 1 28.45 9.30 15.31
N ASN A 2 27.32 9.18 14.60
CA ASN A 2 26.16 10.03 14.87
C ASN A 2 24.95 9.11 15.02
N ARG A 3 24.50 8.96 16.26
CA ARG A 3 23.46 8.03 16.70
C ARG A 3 22.20 8.87 16.91
N LEU A 4 21.44 9.09 15.83
CA LEU A 4 20.07 9.59 15.97
C LEU A 4 19.23 8.40 16.44
N ALA A 5 18.65 8.55 17.63
CA ALA A 5 17.70 7.60 18.20
C ALA A 5 16.59 7.31 17.17
N PRO A 6 16.06 6.07 17.10
CA PRO A 6 14.97 5.75 16.19
C PRO A 6 13.77 6.58 16.63
N LEU A 7 13.53 7.68 15.91
CA LEU A 7 12.31 8.46 16.01
C LEU A 7 11.18 7.51 15.63
N ASP A 8 10.47 7.13 16.68
CA ASP A 8 9.15 6.55 16.68
C ASP A 8 9.05 5.21 15.94
N ALA A 9 8.76 4.16 16.70
CA ALA A 9 8.19 2.95 16.14
C ALA A 9 6.84 3.30 15.52
N PHE A 10 6.87 3.86 14.31
CA PHE A 10 5.76 3.95 13.39
C PHE A 10 5.27 2.54 13.18
N THR A 11 4.15 2.23 13.83
CA THR A 11 3.48 0.95 13.62
C THR A 11 2.98 0.99 12.17
N PRO A 12 3.32 0.01 11.30
CA PRO A 12 2.98 0.08 9.86
C PRO A 12 1.51 0.43 9.58
N ARG A 13 0.61 0.01 10.47
CA ARG A 13 -0.83 0.30 10.41
C ARG A 13 -1.23 1.76 10.66
N ALA A 14 -0.48 2.50 11.48
CA ALA A 14 -0.79 3.90 11.79
C ALA A 14 -0.53 4.81 10.57
N ASP A 15 0.53 4.53 9.82
CA ASP A 15 0.89 5.24 8.59
C ASP A 15 -0.10 5.03 7.45
N ALA A 16 -0.46 3.76 7.22
CA ALA A 16 -1.41 3.39 6.17
C ALA A 16 -2.76 4.09 6.37
N THR A 17 -3.22 4.21 7.62
CA THR A 17 -4.50 4.83 7.95
C THR A 17 -4.48 6.35 7.73
N LEU A 18 -3.40 7.03 8.09
CA LEU A 18 -3.25 8.48 7.85
C LEU A 18 -3.20 8.81 6.35
N LEU A 19 -2.46 8.01 5.58
CA LEU A 19 -2.36 8.14 4.13
C LEU A 19 -3.71 7.93 3.43
N LEU A 20 -4.49 6.94 3.86
CA LEU A 20 -5.83 6.70 3.34
C LEU A 20 -6.80 7.85 3.64
N SER A 21 -6.76 8.42 4.85
CA SER A 21 -7.60 9.58 5.22
C SER A 21 -7.27 10.82 4.39
N LEU A 22 -5.98 11.15 4.25
CA LEU A 22 -5.54 12.28 3.42
C LEU A 22 -5.88 12.08 1.94
N TRP A 23 -5.79 10.86 1.44
CA TRP A 23 -6.21 10.53 0.10
C TRP A 23 -7.70 10.81 -0.11
N HIS A 24 -8.54 10.34 0.82
CA HIS A 24 -9.98 10.52 0.76
C HIS A 24 -10.38 12.00 0.83
N GLU A 25 -9.73 12.78 1.69
CA GLU A 25 -10.01 14.22 1.84
C GLU A 25 -9.55 15.05 0.65
N THR A 26 -8.44 14.68 0.01
CA THR A 26 -7.83 15.51 -1.04
C THR A 26 -8.19 15.09 -2.46
N GLY A 27 -8.70 13.86 -2.66
CA GLY A 27 -9.01 13.30 -3.98
C GLY A 27 -7.79 13.17 -4.92
N LYS A 28 -6.57 13.32 -4.40
CA LYS A 28 -5.33 13.26 -5.18
C LYS A 28 -5.00 11.82 -5.57
N LYS A 29 -4.20 11.62 -6.62
CA LYS A 29 -3.65 10.28 -6.90
C LYS A 29 -2.49 10.00 -5.95
N VAL A 30 -2.51 8.87 -5.26
CA VAL A 30 -1.47 8.44 -4.33
C VAL A 30 -0.72 7.24 -4.93
N LEU A 31 0.61 7.29 -4.88
CA LEU A 31 1.49 6.18 -5.22
C LEU A 31 2.20 5.73 -3.94
N LEU A 32 1.96 4.47 -3.54
CA LEU A 32 2.66 3.84 -2.43
C LEU A 32 3.68 2.85 -2.98
N ILE A 33 4.92 2.92 -2.49
CA ILE A 33 5.95 1.91 -2.76
C ILE A 33 6.18 1.18 -1.44
N THR A 34 5.81 -0.10 -1.41
CA THR A 34 6.03 -0.97 -0.26
C THR A 34 6.68 -2.27 -0.72
N HIS A 35 7.36 -2.94 0.21
CA HIS A 35 7.87 -4.30 0.03
C HIS A 35 6.92 -5.35 0.63
N ASP A 36 5.83 -4.92 1.29
CA ASP A 36 4.79 -5.78 1.83
C ASP A 36 3.68 -5.98 0.80
N ILE A 37 3.50 -7.24 0.39
CA ILE A 37 2.51 -7.61 -0.63
C ILE A 37 1.08 -7.50 -0.08
N GLU A 38 0.86 -7.83 1.20
CA GLU A 38 -0.48 -7.79 1.79
C GLU A 38 -1.01 -6.36 1.86
N GLU A 39 -0.16 -5.43 2.28
CA GLU A 39 -0.49 -4.00 2.30
C GLU A 39 -0.79 -3.45 0.90
N ALA A 40 0.03 -3.84 -0.08
CA ALA A 40 -0.15 -3.42 -1.46
C ALA A 40 -1.48 -3.92 -2.05
N VAL A 41 -1.82 -5.19 -1.85
CA VAL A 41 -3.07 -5.78 -2.36
C VAL A 41 -4.30 -5.20 -1.65
N PHE A 42 -4.18 -4.89 -0.36
CA PHE A 42 -5.28 -4.32 0.41
C PHE A 42 -5.65 -2.90 -0.04
N MET A 43 -4.64 -2.06 -0.32
CA MET A 43 -4.86 -0.63 -0.60
C MET A 43 -4.90 -0.26 -2.09
N ALA A 44 -4.28 -1.05 -2.97
CA ALA A 44 -4.11 -0.65 -4.36
C ALA A 44 -5.40 -0.82 -5.18
N THR A 45 -5.65 0.16 -6.05
CA THR A 45 -6.58 0.05 -7.18
C THR A 45 -5.88 -0.48 -8.44
N GLU A 46 -4.57 -0.22 -8.54
CA GLU A 46 -3.70 -0.76 -9.57
C GLU A 46 -2.35 -1.09 -8.92
N LEU A 47 -1.89 -2.33 -9.07
CA LEU A 47 -0.61 -2.80 -8.56
C LEU A 47 0.41 -2.84 -9.69
N VAL A 48 1.56 -2.20 -9.49
CA VAL A 48 2.66 -2.17 -10.45
C VAL A 48 3.83 -2.96 -9.88
N LEU A 49 4.18 -4.09 -10.48
CA LEU A 49 5.37 -4.85 -10.10
C LEU A 49 6.61 -4.28 -10.77
N LEU A 50 7.67 -4.11 -10.00
CA LEU A 50 8.97 -3.64 -10.48
C LEU A 50 10.01 -4.76 -10.41
N SER A 51 10.89 -4.82 -11.41
CA SER A 51 12.03 -5.76 -11.42
C SER A 51 13.08 -5.36 -10.38
N PRO A 52 13.77 -6.32 -9.75
CA PRO A 52 14.95 -6.04 -8.94
C PRO A 52 16.07 -5.44 -9.81
N GLY A 53 16.51 -4.21 -9.49
CA GLY A 53 17.49 -3.49 -10.30
C GLY A 53 17.00 -3.15 -11.71
N PRO A 54 17.72 -2.23 -12.39
CA PRO A 54 17.17 -0.89 -12.66
C PRO A 54 15.66 -0.94 -12.94
N GLY A 55 14.85 -0.49 -11.98
CA GLY A 55 13.41 -0.78 -11.83
C GLY A 55 12.59 -0.65 -13.10
N ARG A 56 12.43 -1.76 -13.83
CA ARG A 56 11.52 -1.86 -14.96
C ARG A 56 10.16 -2.33 -14.45
N VAL A 57 9.10 -1.82 -15.06
CA VAL A 57 7.76 -2.36 -14.83
C VAL A 57 7.72 -3.77 -15.43
N LEU A 58 7.53 -4.76 -14.57
CA LEU A 58 7.29 -6.14 -14.98
C LEU A 58 5.83 -6.33 -15.36
N GLU A 59 4.92 -5.80 -14.54
CA GLU A 59 3.50 -6.04 -14.70
C GLU A 59 2.66 -4.91 -14.10
N ARG A 60 1.45 -4.73 -14.62
CA ARG A 60 0.41 -3.87 -14.06
C ARG A 60 -0.85 -4.71 -13.89
N LEU A 61 -1.32 -4.82 -12.66
CA LEU A 61 -2.46 -5.64 -12.28
C LEU A 61 -3.58 -4.71 -11.79
N PRO A 62 -4.75 -4.68 -12.47
CA PRO A 62 -5.92 -4.02 -11.89
C PRO A 62 -6.37 -4.81 -10.65
N LEU A 63 -6.53 -4.12 -9.53
CA LEU A 63 -6.99 -4.74 -8.29
C LEU A 63 -8.31 -4.12 -7.85
N ASP A 64 -9.28 -4.97 -7.54
CA ASP A 64 -10.57 -4.59 -7.00
C ASP A 64 -10.79 -5.11 -5.57
N PHE A 65 -9.79 -5.78 -5.00
CA PHE A 65 -9.88 -6.46 -3.71
C PHE A 65 -10.29 -5.51 -2.58
N GLY A 66 -9.62 -4.36 -2.42
CA GLY A 66 -9.97 -3.38 -1.39
C GLY A 66 -11.43 -2.91 -1.50
N ARG A 67 -11.94 -2.72 -2.73
CA ARG A 67 -13.34 -2.35 -2.96
C ARG A 67 -14.30 -3.47 -2.58
N ARG A 68 -13.97 -4.72 -2.94
CA ARG A 68 -14.80 -5.89 -2.65
C ARG A 68 -14.82 -6.23 -1.15
N PHE A 69 -13.68 -6.08 -0.47
CA PHE A 69 -13.58 -6.25 0.97
C PHE A 69 -14.43 -5.21 1.72
N VAL A 70 -14.39 -3.93 1.32
CA VAL A 70 -15.28 -2.89 1.88
C VAL A 70 -16.75 -3.21 1.60
N ALA A 71 -17.06 -3.85 0.47
CA ALA A 71 -18.41 -4.32 0.15
C ALA A 71 -18.84 -5.58 0.93
N GLY A 72 -17.99 -6.11 1.83
CA GLY A 72 -18.32 -7.22 2.72
C GLY A 72 -17.84 -8.60 2.26
N GLU A 73 -17.02 -8.69 1.22
CA GLU A 73 -16.44 -9.96 0.78
C GLU A 73 -15.37 -10.46 1.77
N SER A 74 -15.35 -11.77 2.05
CA SER A 74 -14.37 -12.38 2.96
C SER A 74 -12.94 -12.25 2.41
N CYS A 75 -11.99 -11.90 3.29
CA CYS A 75 -10.57 -11.79 2.95
C CYS A 75 -9.86 -13.13 2.70
N ARG A 76 -10.53 -14.27 2.96
CA ARG A 76 -9.99 -15.60 2.66
C ARG A 76 -10.88 -16.30 1.64
N SER A 77 -10.25 -16.72 0.54
CA SER A 77 -10.79 -17.76 -0.33
C SER A 77 -10.68 -19.08 0.43
N ASN A 78 -11.79 -19.81 0.56
CA ASN A 78 -11.84 -21.12 1.19
C ASN A 78 -11.22 -22.19 0.29
#